data_AF-A0A7S4MHQ4-F1
#
_entry.id   AF-A0A7S4MHQ4-F1
#
_cell.length_a   1.000
_cell.length_b   1.000
_cell.length_c   1.000
_cell.angle_alpha   90.00
_cell.angle_beta   90.00
_cell.angle_gamma   90.00
#
_symmetry.space_group_name_H-M   'P 1'
#
loop_
_entity.id
_entity.type
_entity.pdbx_description
1 polymer ?
#
loop_
_entity_poly.entity_id
_entity_poly.type
_entity_poly.pdbx_seq_one_letter_code
_entity_poly.pdbx_strand_id
1 'polypeptide(L)'
;MSELVKTMMDEEDSDEVAEIPLPNVKATVLAKVIEFCTHHQTEPMTEIEKPLKSAVMAEVVQRWYADFVNVEQVLLFELILAANYMDIKPLLDLTCATVASMIKGKTPEEIRKTFNITNDFSPEEEAQVREENKWCEEA
;
A
#
# COMPACT_ATOMS: atom_id res chain seq x y z
N MET A 1 3.88 -3.82 -14.99
CA MET A 1 2.99 -4.87 -15.53
C MET A 1 2.77 -5.91 -14.43
N SER A 2 1.63 -6.61 -14.41
CA SER A 2 1.36 -7.69 -13.44
C SER A 2 2.09 -8.97 -13.84
N GLU A 3 2.86 -9.58 -12.92
CA GLU A 3 3.54 -10.85 -13.19
C GLU A 3 2.56 -12.03 -13.24
N LEU A 4 1.44 -11.97 -12.50
CA LEU A 4 0.36 -12.96 -12.59
C LEU A 4 -0.21 -13.03 -14.02
N VAL A 5 -0.58 -11.87 -14.58
CA VAL A 5 -1.14 -11.79 -15.93
C VAL A 5 -0.13 -12.27 -16.96
N LYS A 6 1.13 -11.88 -16.81
CA LYS A 6 2.21 -12.31 -17.71
C LYS A 6 2.39 -13.83 -17.70
N THR A 7 2.40 -14.46 -16.51
CA THR A 7 2.53 -15.92 -16.40
C THR A 7 1.36 -16.64 -17.06
N MET A 8 0.13 -16.14 -16.90
CA MET A 8 -1.05 -16.75 -17.54
C MET A 8 -1.06 -16.57 -19.06
N MET A 9 -0.55 -15.45 -19.58
CA MET A 9 -0.45 -15.22 -21.03
C MET A 9 0.66 -16.05 -21.66
N ASP A 10 1.79 -16.26 -20.98
CA ASP A 10 2.91 -17.07 -21.49
C ASP A 10 2.56 -18.58 -21.58
N GLU A 11 1.50 -19.03 -20.89
CA GLU A 11 0.98 -20.41 -20.99
C GLU A 11 0.01 -20.61 -22.16
N GLU A 12 -0.56 -19.53 -22.70
CA GLU A 12 -1.50 -19.54 -23.82
C GLU A 12 -0.86 -18.95 -25.09
N ASP A 13 -0.15 -19.82 -25.82
CA ASP A 13 0.59 -19.52 -27.07
C ASP A 13 -0.37 -19.26 -28.27
N SER A 14 -1.32 -18.33 -28.12
CA SER A 14 -2.31 -18.00 -29.15
C SER A 14 -2.54 -16.49 -29.30
N ASP A 15 -2.68 -16.02 -30.53
CA ASP A 15 -3.10 -14.64 -30.88
C ASP A 15 -4.58 -14.34 -30.50
N GLU A 16 -5.20 -15.16 -29.64
CA GLU A 16 -6.58 -15.00 -29.20
C GLU A 16 -6.69 -14.16 -27.91
N VAL A 17 -7.84 -13.52 -27.72
CA VAL A 17 -8.13 -12.75 -26.51
C VAL A 17 -8.37 -13.72 -25.35
N ALA A 18 -7.34 -13.93 -24.52
CA ALA A 18 -7.42 -14.72 -23.31
C ALA A 18 -8.23 -14.00 -22.21
N GLU A 19 -9.26 -14.66 -21.69
CA GLU A 19 -10.01 -14.18 -20.53
C GLU A 19 -9.36 -14.67 -19.23
N ILE A 20 -8.73 -13.78 -18.48
CA ILE A 20 -8.09 -14.11 -17.19
C ILE A 20 -9.09 -13.90 -16.03
N PRO A 21 -9.53 -14.96 -15.34
CA PRO A 21 -10.45 -14.82 -14.22
C PRO A 21 -9.74 -14.26 -12.98
N LEU A 22 -10.23 -13.12 -12.46
CA LEU A 22 -9.74 -12.48 -11.24
C LEU A 22 -10.83 -12.43 -10.15
N PRO A 23 -11.21 -13.57 -9.54
CA PRO A 23 -12.34 -13.63 -8.61
C PRO A 23 -12.11 -12.82 -7.32
N ASN A 24 -10.84 -12.57 -6.97
CA ASN A 24 -10.46 -11.89 -5.73
C ASN A 24 -10.30 -10.36 -5.89
N VAL A 25 -10.57 -9.81 -7.08
CA VAL A 25 -10.42 -8.38 -7.36
C VAL A 25 -11.75 -7.80 -7.82
N LYS A 26 -12.27 -6.82 -7.08
CA LYS A 26 -13.49 -6.10 -7.48
C LYS A 26 -13.22 -5.28 -8.74
N ALA A 27 -14.23 -5.13 -9.60
CA ALA A 27 -14.12 -4.37 -10.86
C ALA A 27 -13.63 -2.92 -10.66
N THR A 28 -14.07 -2.25 -9.59
CA THR A 28 -13.65 -0.89 -9.24
C THR A 28 -12.16 -0.81 -8.86
N VAL A 29 -11.67 -1.82 -8.14
CA VAL A 29 -10.25 -1.92 -7.75
C VAL A 29 -9.41 -2.24 -8.96
N LEU A 30 -9.86 -3.19 -9.79
CA LEU A 30 -9.18 -3.57 -11.03
C LEU A 30 -9.03 -2.38 -11.99
N ALA A 31 -10.07 -1.58 -12.18
CA ALA A 31 -10.01 -0.37 -13.00
C ALA A 31 -8.88 0.58 -12.54
N LYS A 32 -8.70 0.70 -11.22
CA LYS A 32 -7.67 1.55 -10.63
C LYS A 32 -6.27 0.93 -10.72
N VAL A 33 -6.16 -0.40 -10.61
CA VAL A 33 -4.91 -1.13 -10.89
C VAL A 33 -4.49 -0.96 -12.34
N ILE A 34 -5.44 -1.00 -13.29
CA ILE A 34 -5.18 -0.76 -14.72
C ILE A 34 -4.70 0.67 -14.93
N GLU A 35 -5.37 1.66 -14.34
CA GLU A 35 -4.96 3.07 -14.38
C GLU A 35 -3.50 3.25 -13.92
N PHE A 36 -3.14 2.64 -12.79
CA PHE A 36 -1.75 2.61 -12.31
C PHE A 36 -0.80 1.99 -13.33
N CYS A 37 -1.12 0.81 -13.86
CA CYS A 37 -0.24 0.11 -14.80
C CYS A 37 -0.03 0.89 -16.09
N THR A 38 -1.09 1.52 -16.62
CA THR A 38 -1.03 2.35 -17.83
C THR A 38 -0.13 3.56 -17.61
N HIS A 39 -0.31 4.29 -16.49
CA HIS A 39 0.55 5.43 -16.19
C HIS A 39 2.00 4.99 -15.94
N HIS A 40 2.22 3.95 -15.14
CA HIS A 40 3.56 3.44 -14.80
C HIS A 40 4.34 2.92 -16.02
N GLN A 41 3.65 2.42 -17.05
CA GLN A 41 4.29 2.03 -18.31
C GLN A 41 4.85 3.26 -19.06
N THR A 42 4.17 4.40 -18.99
CA THR A 42 4.61 5.65 -19.64
C THR A 42 5.60 6.44 -18.80
N GLU A 43 5.39 6.49 -17.49
CA GLU A 43 6.19 7.24 -16.54
C GLU A 43 6.45 6.37 -15.29
N PRO A 44 7.54 5.59 -15.27
CA PRO A 44 7.86 4.73 -14.14
C PRO A 44 8.00 5.48 -12.82
N MET A 45 7.52 4.86 -11.75
CA MET A 45 7.66 5.38 -10.40
C MET A 45 9.13 5.33 -9.97
N THR A 46 9.59 6.38 -9.29
CA THR A 46 10.91 6.35 -8.65
C THR A 46 10.90 5.41 -7.45
N GLU A 47 12.06 4.84 -7.13
CA GLU A 47 12.18 4.01 -5.93
C GLU A 47 11.88 4.83 -4.68
N ILE A 48 11.02 4.29 -3.82
CA ILE A 48 10.63 4.93 -2.56
C ILE A 48 11.74 4.69 -1.55
N GLU A 49 12.33 5.77 -1.05
CA GLU A 49 13.37 5.68 -0.03
C GLU A 49 12.83 5.10 1.29
N LYS A 50 13.62 4.19 1.88
CA LYS A 50 13.33 3.52 3.14
C LYS A 50 14.48 3.81 4.11
N PRO A 51 14.24 4.45 5.28
CA PRO A 51 12.95 4.88 5.81
C PRO A 51 12.36 6.08 5.05
N LEU A 52 11.04 6.25 5.11
CA LEU A 52 10.35 7.39 4.51
C LEU A 52 10.94 8.70 5.04
N LYS A 53 11.27 9.65 4.16
CA LYS A 53 11.76 10.98 4.56
C LYS A 53 10.65 11.83 5.19
N SER A 54 9.46 11.81 4.59
CA SER A 54 8.30 12.61 5.01
C SER A 54 7.08 11.74 5.29
N ALA A 55 6.14 12.28 6.07
CA ALA A 55 4.79 11.73 6.21
C ALA A 55 3.86 12.17 5.05
N VAL A 56 4.31 13.10 4.21
CA VAL A 56 3.53 13.60 3.06
C VAL A 56 3.95 12.85 1.80
N MET A 57 3.03 12.08 1.20
CA MET A 57 3.32 11.29 -0.01
C MET A 57 3.81 12.13 -1.19
N ALA A 58 3.34 13.37 -1.34
CA ALA A 58 3.80 14.28 -2.40
C ALA A 58 5.29 14.67 -2.29
N GLU A 59 5.93 14.45 -1.14
CA GLU A 59 7.38 14.66 -0.93
C GLU A 59 8.17 13.35 -1.06
N VAL A 60 7.49 12.21 -1.12
CA VAL A 60 8.08 10.87 -1.17
C VAL A 60 8.04 10.30 -2.59
N VAL A 61 6.96 10.55 -3.33
CA VAL A 61 6.73 10.04 -4.69
C VAL A 61 6.33 11.15 -5.63
N GLN A 62 6.33 10.86 -6.94
CA GLN A 62 5.84 11.83 -7.91
C GLN A 62 4.37 12.17 -7.66
N ARG A 63 3.99 13.40 -8.02
CA ARG A 63 2.66 13.97 -7.73
C ARG A 63 1.50 13.10 -8.18
N TRP A 64 1.59 12.51 -9.36
CA TRP A 64 0.55 11.62 -9.88
C TRP A 64 0.31 10.43 -8.95
N TYR A 65 1.38 9.80 -8.46
CA TYR A 65 1.28 8.66 -7.53
C TYR A 65 0.74 9.06 -6.16
N ALA A 66 1.10 10.26 -5.68
CA ALA A 66 0.55 10.81 -4.43
C ALA A 66 -0.96 11.07 -4.54
N ASP A 67 -1.42 11.61 -5.67
CA ASP A 67 -2.84 11.84 -5.95
C ASP A 67 -3.59 10.52 -6.18
N PHE A 68 -2.95 9.53 -6.82
CA PHE A 68 -3.52 8.21 -7.09
C PHE A 68 -3.89 7.45 -5.81
N VAL A 69 -3.03 7.48 -4.79
CA VAL A 69 -3.26 6.84 -3.47
C VAL A 69 -4.04 7.71 -2.49
N ASN A 70 -4.39 8.93 -2.87
CA ASN A 70 -5.28 9.79 -2.09
C ASN A 70 -6.74 9.32 -2.23
N VAL A 71 -7.02 8.16 -1.65
CA VAL A 71 -8.31 7.48 -1.69
C VAL A 71 -8.77 7.13 -0.28
N GLU A 72 -10.04 6.73 -0.15
CA GLU A 72 -10.56 6.21 1.10
C GLU A 72 -9.80 4.96 1.57
N GLN A 73 -9.64 4.80 2.88
CA GLN A 73 -8.84 3.71 3.47
C GLN A 73 -9.29 2.32 3.00
N VAL A 74 -10.61 2.11 2.85
CA VAL A 74 -11.17 0.84 2.37
C VAL A 74 -10.62 0.50 0.99
N LEU A 75 -10.63 1.47 0.06
CA LEU A 75 -10.09 1.27 -1.28
C LEU A 75 -8.57 1.11 -1.27
N LEU A 76 -7.86 1.81 -0.39
CA LEU A 76 -6.42 1.66 -0.21
C LEU A 76 -6.05 0.22 0.22
N PHE A 77 -6.77 -0.35 1.19
CA PHE A 77 -6.55 -1.73 1.62
C PHE A 77 -6.90 -2.74 0.52
N GLU A 78 -7.98 -2.52 -0.23
CA GLU A 78 -8.31 -3.36 -1.37
C GLU A 78 -7.24 -3.30 -2.47
N LEU A 79 -6.64 -2.12 -2.70
CA LEU A 79 -5.51 -1.95 -3.62
C LEU A 79 -4.26 -2.69 -3.14
N ILE A 80 -3.97 -2.69 -1.84
CA ILE A 80 -2.85 -3.48 -1.26
C ILE A 80 -3.05 -4.97 -1.54
N LEU A 81 -4.26 -5.49 -1.26
CA LEU A 81 -4.58 -6.90 -1.48
C LEU A 81 -4.53 -7.27 -2.97
N ALA A 82 -5.07 -6.43 -3.84
CA ALA A 82 -5.03 -6.64 -5.29
C ALA A 82 -3.61 -6.58 -5.84
N ALA A 83 -2.79 -5.62 -5.40
CA ALA A 83 -1.40 -5.49 -5.81
C ALA A 83 -0.56 -6.70 -5.39
N ASN A 84 -0.79 -7.23 -4.18
CA ASN A 84 -0.16 -8.47 -3.72
C ASN A 84 -0.63 -9.70 -4.52
N TYR A 85 -1.94 -9.81 -4.77
CA TYR A 85 -2.51 -10.92 -5.52
C TYR A 85 -2.03 -10.98 -6.98
N MET A 86 -1.96 -9.82 -7.63
CA MET A 86 -1.54 -9.69 -9.03
C MET A 86 -0.02 -9.56 -9.19
N ASP A 87 0.72 -9.61 -8.09
CA ASP A 87 2.18 -9.42 -8.02
C ASP A 87 2.67 -8.17 -8.76
N ILE A 88 2.19 -7.01 -8.29
CA ILE A 88 2.57 -5.69 -8.81
C ILE A 88 3.38 -4.96 -7.75
N LYS A 89 4.67 -5.29 -7.68
CA LYS A 89 5.60 -4.76 -6.66
C LYS A 89 5.59 -3.22 -6.52
N PRO A 90 5.64 -2.40 -7.60
CA PRO A 90 5.62 -0.95 -7.45
C PRO A 90 4.33 -0.40 -6.82
N LEU A 91 3.18 -1.01 -7.13
CA LEU A 91 1.89 -0.62 -6.55
C LEU A 91 1.81 -1.03 -5.08
N LEU A 92 2.33 -2.21 -4.75
CA LEU A 92 2.41 -2.69 -3.37
C LEU A 92 3.33 -1.78 -2.53
N ASP A 93 4.51 -1.43 -3.03
CA ASP A 93 5.44 -0.51 -2.35
C ASP A 93 4.80 0.88 -2.14
N LEU A 94 4.09 1.43 -3.14
CA LEU A 94 3.40 2.72 -3.06
C LEU A 94 2.27 2.73 -2.01
N THR A 95 1.42 1.71 -2.02
CA THR A 95 0.31 1.60 -1.07
C THR A 95 0.80 1.32 0.36
N CYS A 96 1.83 0.49 0.53
CA CYS A 96 2.50 0.30 1.83
C CYS A 96 3.14 1.59 2.35
N ALA A 97 3.82 2.35 1.48
CA ALA A 97 4.39 3.64 1.85
C ALA A 97 3.31 4.64 2.31
N THR A 98 2.13 4.60 1.69
CA THR A 98 0.98 5.42 2.09
C THR A 98 0.46 5.05 3.47
N VAL A 99 0.35 3.76 3.79
CA VAL A 99 -0.02 3.33 5.15
C VAL A 99 1.06 3.71 6.17
N ALA A 100 2.33 3.52 5.83
CA ALA A 100 3.45 3.90 6.69
C ALA A 100 3.50 5.41 6.96
N SER A 101 3.16 6.24 5.96
CA SER A 101 3.10 7.70 6.12
C SER A 101 1.95 8.14 7.01
N MET A 102 0.82 7.41 7.03
CA MET A 102 -0.29 7.63 7.96
C MET A 102 0.05 7.28 9.42
N ILE A 103 1.09 6.47 9.65
CA ILE A 103 1.57 6.05 10.98
C ILE A 103 2.68 6.99 11.46
N LYS A 104 3.54 7.45 10.54
CA LYS A 104 4.72 8.24 10.86
C LYS A 104 4.36 9.52 11.63
N GLY A 105 4.93 9.68 12.82
CA GLY A 105 4.76 10.87 13.67
C GLY A 105 3.45 10.92 14.45
N LYS A 106 2.62 9.87 14.40
CA LYS A 106 1.41 9.75 15.24
C LYS A 106 1.70 8.99 16.53
N THR A 107 0.97 9.31 17.58
CA THR A 107 1.04 8.55 18.84
C THR A 107 0.34 7.19 18.70
N PRO A 108 0.64 6.21 19.57
CA PRO A 108 -0.06 4.92 19.58
C PRO A 108 -1.59 5.06 19.67
N GLU A 109 -2.09 6.02 20.44
CA GLU A 109 -3.53 6.30 20.59
C GLU A 109 -4.15 6.85 19.30
N GLU A 110 -3.44 7.74 18.60
CA GLU A 110 -3.90 8.29 17.31
C GLU A 110 -3.90 7.22 16.22
N ILE A 111 -2.89 6.34 16.21
CA ILE A 111 -2.83 5.19 15.29
C ILE A 111 -4.03 4.28 15.56
N ARG A 112 -4.25 3.89 16.81
CA ARG A 112 -5.40 3.06 17.21
C ARG A 112 -6.72 3.67 16.77
N LYS A 113 -6.91 4.98 16.97
CA LYS A 113 -8.11 5.69 16.52
C LYS A 113 -8.23 5.73 14.99
N THR A 114 -7.14 5.98 14.27
CA THR A 114 -7.13 6.07 12.81
C THR A 114 -7.52 4.75 12.16
N PHE A 115 -7.00 3.64 12.69
CA PHE A 115 -7.23 2.28 12.16
C PHE A 115 -8.37 1.54 12.89
N ASN A 116 -9.08 2.22 13.80
CA ASN A 116 -10.16 1.65 14.60
C ASN A 116 -9.75 0.34 15.33
N ILE A 117 -8.57 0.36 15.95
CA ILE A 117 -7.98 -0.75 16.70
C ILE A 117 -8.28 -0.57 18.19
N THR A 118 -8.83 -1.60 18.83
CA THR A 118 -9.08 -1.64 20.27
C THR A 118 -7.76 -1.83 21.03
N ASN A 119 -7.56 -1.09 22.13
CA ASN A 119 -6.45 -1.36 23.04
C ASN A 119 -6.72 -2.68 23.77
N ASP A 120 -5.89 -3.68 23.52
CA ASP A 120 -5.95 -5.02 24.11
C ASP A 120 -4.95 -5.21 25.25
N PHE A 121 -4.12 -4.21 25.55
CA PHE A 121 -3.21 -4.24 26.68
C PHE A 121 -3.94 -3.91 27.99
N SER A 122 -3.56 -4.62 29.06
CA SER A 122 -3.86 -4.17 30.42
C SER A 122 -3.06 -2.89 30.76
N PRO A 123 -3.49 -2.10 31.75
CA PRO A 123 -2.75 -0.91 32.18
C PRO A 123 -1.32 -1.20 32.63
N GLU A 124 -1.07 -2.38 33.19
CA GLU A 124 0.24 -2.83 33.65
C GLU A 124 1.16 -3.18 32.48
N GLU A 125 0.64 -3.88 31.46
CA GLU A 125 1.39 -4.21 30.24
C GLU A 125 1.69 -2.95 29.40
N GLU A 126 0.74 -2.02 29.29
CA GLU A 126 0.96 -0.75 28.59
C GLU A 126 2.05 0.08 29.28
N ALA A 127 2.06 0.13 30.61
CA ALA A 127 3.09 0.81 31.38
C ALA A 127 4.46 0.15 31.20
N GLN A 128 4.52 -1.18 31.19
CA GLN A 128 5.77 -1.92 30.95
C GLN A 128 6.32 -1.65 29.55
N VAL A 129 5.47 -1.77 28.50
CA VAL A 129 5.87 -1.50 27.12
C VAL A 129 6.31 -0.04 26.95
N ARG A 130 5.64 0.92 27.60
CA ARG A 130 6.06 2.32 27.57
C ARG A 130 7.41 2.52 28.25
N GLU A 131 7.65 1.90 29.41
CA GLU A 131 8.94 1.93 30.11
C GLU A 131 10.07 1.34 29.25
N GLU A 132 9.84 0.17 28.66
CA GLU A 132 10.81 -0.54 27.80
C GLU A 132 11.14 0.24 26.51
N ASN A 133 10.22 1.08 26.03
CA ASN A 133 10.39 1.87 24.81
C ASN A 133 10.70 3.36 25.05
N LYS A 134 10.96 3.79 26.29
CA LYS A 134 11.34 5.18 26.61
C LYS A 134 12.55 5.68 25.83
N TRP A 135 13.48 4.79 25.48
CA TRP A 135 14.66 5.13 24.68
C TRP A 135 14.31 5.72 23.30
N CYS A 136 13.11 5.46 22.76
CA CYS A 136 12.62 6.07 21.52
C CYS A 136 12.13 7.51 21.69
N GLU A 137 11.76 7.92 22.91
CA GLU A 137 11.25 9.27 23.21
C GLU A 137 12.38 10.22 23.67
N GLU A 138 13.50 9.67 24.12
CA GLU A 138 14.67 10.42 24.62
C GLU A 138 15.72 10.76 23.54
N ALA A 139 15.56 10.25 22.31
CA ALA A 139 16.49 10.42 21.18
C ALA A 139 15.97 11.42 20.14
#